data_AF-A0A6G3ZJX1-F1
#
_entry.id   AF-A0A6G3ZJX1-F1
#
_cell.length_a   1.000
_cell.length_b   1.000
_cell.length_c   1.000
_cell.angle_alpha   90.00
_cell.angle_beta   90.00
_cell.angle_gamma   90.00
#
_symmetry.space_group_name_H-M   'P 1'
#
loop_
_entity.id
_entity.type
_entity.pdbx_description
1 polymer ?
#
loop_
_entity_poly.entity_id
_entity_poly.type
_entity_poly.pdbx_seq_one_letter_code
_entity_poly.pdbx_strand_id
1 'polypeptide(L)' 'MTRSRGDRIHVVGVGDAEVEGETERQQEAVETAVAVGYYDVPRTATHEDVAAELACAPSTASEHLRKAESKVLQSRFGE' A
#
# COMPACT_ATOMS: atom_id res chain seq x y z
N MET A 1 -9.44 11.13 44.87
CA MET A 1 -9.04 9.84 44.27
C MET A 1 -9.30 9.90 42.78
N THR A 2 -8.24 9.69 42.00
CA THR A 2 -8.14 9.49 40.53
C THR A 2 -8.84 10.49 39.58
N ARG A 3 -8.01 11.38 39.02
CA ARG A 3 -8.23 11.94 37.67
C ARG A 3 -8.24 10.78 36.68
N SER A 4 -9.22 10.69 35.80
CA SER A 4 -9.05 9.94 34.55
C SER A 4 -9.67 10.72 33.40
N ARG A 5 -8.83 11.59 32.83
CA ARG A 5 -8.96 12.07 31.45
C ARG A 5 -8.68 10.86 30.56
N GLY A 6 -9.72 10.27 29.99
CA GLY A 6 -9.62 9.38 28.84
C GLY A 6 -9.76 10.21 27.58
N ASP A 7 -8.63 10.72 27.10
CA ASP A 7 -8.46 11.43 25.84
C ASP A 7 -8.99 10.54 24.69
N ARG A 8 -10.11 10.93 24.07
CA ARG A 8 -10.60 10.26 22.85
C ARG A 8 -9.69 10.70 21.71
N ILE A 9 -8.72 9.87 21.38
CA ILE A 9 -7.92 10.03 20.18
C ILE A 9 -8.85 9.86 18.97
N HIS A 10 -9.27 10.97 18.37
CA HIS A 10 -9.61 10.99 16.96
C HIS A 10 -8.29 10.89 16.20
N VAL A 11 -8.02 9.70 15.64
CA VAL A 11 -6.99 9.56 14.62
C VAL A 11 -7.53 10.27 13.38
N VAL A 12 -7.26 11.57 13.27
CA VAL A 12 -7.37 12.28 11.99
C VAL A 12 -6.14 11.86 11.20
N GLY A 13 -6.33 10.83 10.38
CA GLY A 13 -5.36 10.44 9.37
C GLY A 13 -5.06 11.66 8.50
N VAL A 14 -3.79 12.00 8.42
CA VAL A 14 -3.30 13.03 7.50
C VAL A 14 -3.40 12.45 6.09
N GLY A 15 -4.39 12.92 5.32
CA GLY A 15 -4.47 12.78 3.87
C GLY A 15 -5.55 11.83 3.38
N ASP A 16 -6.81 12.30 3.28
CA ASP A 16 -7.95 11.52 2.75
C ASP A 16 -8.56 12.12 1.46
N ALA A 17 -8.04 13.23 0.94
CA ALA A 17 -8.65 13.92 -0.21
C ALA A 17 -8.08 13.49 -1.59
N GLU A 18 -6.98 12.73 -1.64
CA GLU A 18 -6.38 12.17 -2.86
C GLU A 18 -6.58 10.63 -2.95
N VAL A 19 -7.35 10.05 -2.01
CA VAL A 19 -7.21 8.65 -1.58
C VAL A 19 -8.12 7.66 -2.30
N GLU A 20 -9.24 8.10 -2.87
CA GLU A 20 -10.19 7.17 -3.49
C GLU A 20 -9.57 6.49 -4.71
N GLY A 21 -8.93 7.24 -5.62
CA GLY A 21 -8.26 6.67 -6.79
C GLY A 21 -6.87 6.07 -6.53
N GLU A 22 -6.13 6.57 -5.53
CA GLU A 22 -4.80 6.03 -5.21
C GLU A 22 -4.87 4.66 -4.53
N THR A 23 -5.92 4.39 -3.75
CA THR A 23 -6.08 3.07 -3.10
C THR A 23 -6.42 2.00 -4.13
N GLU A 24 -7.25 2.32 -5.13
CA GLU A 24 -7.55 1.44 -6.26
C GLU A 24 -6.27 1.09 -7.04
N ARG A 25 -5.42 2.07 -7.33
CA ARG A 25 -4.13 1.85 -8.02
C ARG A 25 -3.13 1.05 -7.19
N GLN A 26 -3.10 1.24 -5.88
CA GLN A 26 -2.28 0.44 -4.97
C GLN A 26 -2.73 -1.03 -4.96
N GLN A 27 -4.05 -1.27 -4.92
CA GLN A 27 -4.60 -2.62 -4.98
C GLN A 27 -4.31 -3.28 -6.34
N GLU A 28 -4.58 -2.58 -7.43
CA GLU A 28 -4.30 -3.03 -8.80
C GLU A 28 -2.82 -3.39 -8.99
N ALA A 29 -1.91 -2.60 -8.40
CA ALA A 29 -0.47 -2.89 -8.44
C ALA A 29 -0.11 -4.18 -7.70
N VAL A 30 -0.68 -4.42 -6.52
CA VAL A 30 -0.42 -5.67 -5.78
C VAL A 30 -1.03 -6.87 -6.50
N GLU A 31 -2.25 -6.75 -7.04
CA GLU A 31 -2.91 -7.81 -7.80
C GLU A 31 -2.08 -8.19 -9.05
N THR A 32 -1.62 -7.18 -9.78
CA THR A 32 -0.74 -7.36 -10.94
C THR A 32 0.58 -8.00 -10.54
N ALA A 33 1.22 -7.50 -9.47
CA ALA A 33 2.47 -8.06 -8.95
C ALA A 33 2.33 -9.55 -8.55
N VAL A 34 1.21 -9.94 -7.95
CA VAL A 34 0.91 -11.36 -7.69
C VAL A 34 0.76 -12.12 -9.01
N ALA A 35 0.00 -11.59 -9.96
CA ALA A 35 -0.27 -12.25 -11.24
C ALA A 35 0.99 -12.50 -12.08
N VAL A 36 1.95 -11.56 -12.08
CA VAL A 36 3.21 -11.70 -12.83
C VAL A 36 4.28 -12.51 -12.09
N GLY A 37 4.06 -12.85 -10.82
CA GLY A 37 5.02 -13.60 -9.99
C GLY A 37 6.13 -12.72 -9.39
N TYR A 38 5.82 -11.43 -9.13
CA TYR A 38 6.71 -10.53 -8.39
C TYR A 38 6.92 -10.97 -6.93
N TYR A 39 5.96 -11.68 -6.35
CA TYR A 39 6.04 -12.21 -4.98
C TYR A 39 6.37 -13.71 -4.93
N ASP A 40 6.65 -14.35 -6.06
CA ASP A 40 6.98 -15.78 -6.12
C ASP A 40 8.35 -16.09 -5.52
N VAL A 41 8.54 -17.36 -5.17
CA VAL A 41 9.81 -17.91 -4.69
C VAL A 41 10.16 -19.18 -5.49
N PRO A 42 11.13 -19.13 -6.44
CA PRO A 42 11.92 -17.95 -6.82
C PRO A 42 11.09 -16.88 -7.55
N ARG A 43 11.46 -15.61 -7.37
CA ARG A 43 10.80 -14.47 -8.03
C ARG A 43 10.94 -14.60 -9.55
N THR A 44 9.83 -14.45 -10.27
CA THR A 44 9.79 -14.56 -11.74
C THR A 44 9.55 -13.23 -12.45
N ALA A 45 9.19 -12.17 -11.72
CA ALA A 45 8.97 -10.83 -12.27
C ALA A 45 9.55 -9.71 -11.40
N THR A 46 9.72 -8.55 -12.01
CA THR A 46 10.25 -7.32 -11.45
C THR A 46 9.17 -6.24 -11.36
N HIS A 47 9.49 -5.11 -10.72
CA HIS A 47 8.58 -3.96 -10.69
C HIS A 47 8.45 -3.30 -12.09
N GLU A 48 9.40 -3.52 -12.99
CA GLU A 48 9.30 -3.10 -14.39
C GLU A 48 8.24 -3.90 -15.15
N ASP A 49 8.15 -5.22 -14.89
CA ASP A 49 7.11 -6.07 -15.46
C ASP A 49 5.71 -5.65 -14.96
N VAL A 50 5.60 -5.31 -13.67
CA VAL A 50 4.37 -4.75 -13.10
C VAL A 50 4.01 -3.42 -13.75
N ALA A 51 5.00 -2.54 -13.96
CA ALA A 51 4.78 -1.25 -14.61
C ALA A 51 4.35 -1.39 -16.08
N ALA A 52 4.89 -2.39 -16.78
CA ALA A 52 4.50 -2.71 -18.15
C ALA A 52 3.03 -3.15 -18.21
N GLU A 53 2.58 -4.02 -17.32
CA GLU A 53 1.18 -4.47 -17.23
C GLU A 53 0.23 -3.32 -16.84
N LEU A 54 0.65 -2.42 -15.96
CA LEU A 54 -0.13 -1.25 -15.53
C LEU A 54 -0.05 -0.05 -16.50
N ALA A 55 0.74 -0.14 -17.57
CA ALA A 55 1.03 0.96 -18.49
C ALA A 55 1.46 2.26 -17.77
N CYS A 56 2.34 2.13 -16.76
CA CYS A 56 2.84 3.25 -15.97
C CYS A 56 4.38 3.25 -15.91
N ALA A 57 4.96 4.27 -15.27
CA ALA A 57 6.40 4.31 -15.07
C ALA A 57 6.84 3.30 -13.98
N PRO A 58 8.03 2.68 -14.10
CA PRO A 58 8.57 1.77 -13.07
C PRO A 58 8.62 2.37 -11.67
N SER A 59 8.89 3.68 -11.56
CA SER A 59 8.85 4.40 -10.29
C SER A 59 7.44 4.45 -9.71
N THR A 60 6.43 4.72 -10.53
CA THR A 60 5.02 4.77 -10.12
C THR A 60 4.53 3.41 -9.63
N ALA A 61 4.84 2.33 -10.35
CA ALA A 61 4.51 0.97 -9.89
C ALA A 61 5.20 0.65 -8.55
N SER A 62 6.49 0.99 -8.42
CA SER A 62 7.25 0.78 -7.17
C SER A 62 6.66 1.58 -5.99
N GLU A 63 6.23 2.82 -6.23
CA GLU A 63 5.57 3.65 -5.23
C GLU A 63 4.23 3.06 -4.79
N HIS A 64 3.40 2.62 -5.75
CA HIS A 64 2.12 1.96 -5.45
C HIS A 64 2.31 0.68 -4.63
N LEU A 65 3.25 -0.18 -5.02
CA LEU A 65 3.59 -1.39 -4.27
C LEU A 65 4.05 -1.04 -2.84
N ARG A 66 4.98 -0.10 -2.70
CA ARG A 66 5.48 0.32 -1.38
C ARG A 66 4.38 0.89 -0.48
N LYS A 67 3.49 1.74 -1.02
CA LYS A 67 2.35 2.29 -0.27
C LYS A 67 1.38 1.17 0.15
N ALA A 68 1.07 0.25 -0.76
CA ALA A 68 0.19 -0.89 -0.48
C ALA A 68 0.77 -1.81 0.60
N GLU A 69 2.05 -2.19 0.48
CA GLU A 69 2.77 -3.00 1.46
C GLU A 69 2.83 -2.30 2.82
N SER A 70 3.16 -1.01 2.86
CA SER A 70 3.17 -0.22 4.09
C SER A 70 1.81 -0.24 4.79
N LYS A 71 0.71 -0.10 4.04
CA LYS A 71 -0.65 -0.15 4.58
C LYS A 71 -0.96 -1.51 5.21
N VAL A 72 -0.57 -2.61 4.56
CA VAL A 72 -0.70 -3.97 5.11
C VAL A 72 0.14 -4.12 6.38
N LEU A 73 1.40 -3.71 6.35
CA LEU A 73 2.30 -3.83 7.50
C LEU A 73 1.80 -3.01 8.70
N GLN A 74 1.37 -1.77 8.48
CA GLN A 74 0.78 -0.93 9.54
C GLN A 74 -0.50 -1.56 10.11
N SER A 75 -1.37 -2.10 9.24
CA SER A 75 -2.59 -2.78 9.69
C SER A 75 -2.32 -4.05 10.49
N ARG A 76 -1.20 -4.73 10.26
CA ARG A 76 -0.89 -6.04 10.88
C ARG A 76 0.03 -5.95 12.08
N PHE A 77 0.87 -4.91 12.16
CA PHE A 77 1.96 -4.81 13.14
C PHE A 77 2.10 -3.43 13.80
N GLY A 78 1.28 -2.44 13.44
CA GLY A 78 1.41 -1.05 13.89
C GLY A 78 0.70 -0.72 15.21
N GLU A 79 0.91 -1.53 16.26
CA GLU A 79 0.40 -1.31 17.64
C GLU A 79 1.47 -0.66 18.55
#